data_AF-A0A1S3ST55-F1
#
_entry.id   AF-A0A1S3ST55-F1
#
_cell.length_a   1.000
_cell.length_b   1.000
_cell.length_c   1.000
_cell.angle_alpha   90.00
_cell.angle_beta   90.00
_cell.angle_gamma   90.00
#
_symmetry.space_group_name_H-M   'P 1'
#
loop_
_entity.id
_entity.type
_entity.pdbx_description
1 polymer ?
#
loop_
_entity_poly.entity_id
_entity_poly.type
_entity_poly.pdbx_seq_one_letter_code
_entity_poly.pdbx_strand_id
1 'polypeptide(L)'
;MQFCHIFLGKELWLTFAPVADHSAQFMGVTLDQINWLSIIYMVVAIPLSFGTTWMLDTLGLRITLVLGSWLNMLGAVLRFVGIMRSLPSAANFPVVMGGQTLCALAQPLVIFTPTKLAALWFPEHQRATANMIASMSNPLGILIASIFSPMIVGTTNNIPLLLFIYAVPAAIICLLATVGIRDSAPPTPPSASAESSNSEPFLEGIKLLLRNKAYMILLLCFGSGIAVFTCFSTLLEQIMCVRGYTNDFAGLCGGLFIVFGIVGAGFLGLYVDKTKKFTEVTKVNMSLSALACIAFSVVSQMRNQGIAVAVACSLFGFFGFSIYPVAMELSVECSYPVGEATSAGLIFISGQIQSVIYILLLQGLTKPMAYSPFSTCSVGGDAALSWRVPVLVMAGLFSVFTCCFVIFFHTKYRRLDAEAQAGGKKTTLTTCDSTSNSDQK
;
A
#
# COMPACT_ATOMS: atom_id res chain seq x y z
N MET A 1 -16.31 -6.75 4.45
CA MET A 1 -16.87 -5.37 4.41
C MET A 1 -15.76 -4.32 4.45
N GLN A 2 -14.96 -4.25 5.51
CA GLN A 2 -13.81 -3.34 5.60
C GLN A 2 -12.72 -3.64 4.54
N PHE A 3 -12.48 -4.93 4.27
CA PHE A 3 -11.64 -5.40 3.16
C PHE A 3 -12.11 -4.91 1.79
N CYS A 4 -13.43 -4.87 1.57
CA CYS A 4 -14.04 -4.41 0.33
C CYS A 4 -13.95 -2.88 0.18
N HIS A 5 -14.01 -2.15 1.30
CA HIS A 5 -13.76 -0.70 1.35
C HIS A 5 -12.33 -0.34 0.92
N ILE A 6 -11.35 -1.09 1.41
CA ILE A 6 -9.93 -0.91 1.04
C ILE A 6 -9.70 -1.22 -0.44
N PHE A 7 -10.32 -2.30 -0.92
CA PHE A 7 -10.28 -2.72 -2.32
C PHE A 7 -10.80 -1.63 -3.27
N LEU A 8 -12.02 -1.11 -3.05
CA LEU A 8 -12.69 -0.19 -3.97
C LEU A 8 -12.17 1.26 -3.89
N GLY A 9 -11.56 1.66 -2.77
CA GLY A 9 -10.95 3.00 -2.64
C GLY A 9 -9.77 3.22 -3.59
N LYS A 10 -9.05 2.16 -3.98
CA LYS A 10 -7.91 2.24 -4.91
C LYS A 10 -8.33 2.19 -6.39
N GLU A 11 -9.44 1.54 -6.72
CA GLU A 11 -10.00 1.55 -8.07
C GLU A 11 -10.40 2.96 -8.53
N LEU A 12 -10.89 3.78 -7.60
CA LEU A 12 -11.23 5.19 -7.86
C LEU A 12 -10.01 6.05 -8.21
N TRP A 13 -8.84 5.73 -7.66
CA TRP A 13 -7.60 6.44 -8.00
C TRP A 13 -7.18 6.17 -9.44
N LEU A 14 -7.18 4.89 -9.84
CA LEU A 14 -6.65 4.47 -11.14
C LEU A 14 -7.68 4.49 -12.28
N THR A 15 -8.90 4.98 -12.07
CA THR A 15 -9.98 4.89 -13.07
C THR A 15 -9.63 5.52 -14.42
N PHE A 16 -8.95 6.68 -14.41
CA PHE A 16 -8.70 7.47 -15.62
C PHE A 16 -7.35 7.17 -16.27
N ALA A 17 -6.38 6.62 -15.52
CA ALA A 17 -5.02 6.43 -16.01
C ALA A 17 -4.90 5.40 -17.15
N PRO A 18 -5.55 4.21 -17.10
CA PRO A 18 -5.53 3.22 -18.18
C PRO A 18 -6.29 3.65 -19.44
N VAL A 19 -7.12 4.69 -19.35
CA VAL A 19 -8.01 5.18 -20.42
C VAL A 19 -7.86 6.69 -20.62
N ALA A 20 -6.64 7.20 -20.43
CA ALA A 20 -6.36 8.63 -20.40
C ALA A 20 -6.71 9.32 -21.72
N ASP A 21 -6.38 8.72 -22.86
CA ASP A 21 -6.69 9.26 -24.20
C ASP A 21 -8.20 9.39 -24.44
N HIS A 22 -8.95 8.33 -24.14
CA HIS A 22 -10.41 8.36 -24.23
C HIS A 22 -11.03 9.36 -23.25
N SER A 23 -10.47 9.49 -22.04
CA SER A 23 -10.95 10.44 -21.03
C SER A 23 -10.70 11.89 -21.46
N ALA A 24 -9.52 12.19 -21.99
CA ALA A 24 -9.15 13.50 -22.51
C ALA A 24 -10.06 13.91 -23.68
N GLN A 25 -10.28 13.00 -24.62
CA GLN A 25 -11.18 13.22 -25.75
C GLN A 25 -12.64 13.44 -25.31
N PHE A 26 -13.14 12.65 -24.36
CA PHE A 26 -14.52 12.78 -23.87
C PHE A 26 -14.75 14.12 -23.17
N MET A 27 -13.78 14.58 -22.39
CA MET A 27 -13.88 15.80 -21.59
C MET A 27 -13.45 17.06 -22.35
N GLY A 28 -12.84 16.93 -23.54
CA GLY A 28 -12.31 18.04 -24.31
C GLY A 28 -11.12 18.73 -23.63
N VAL A 29 -10.30 17.97 -22.90
CA VAL A 29 -9.15 18.46 -22.11
C VAL A 29 -7.84 17.86 -22.59
N THR A 30 -6.71 18.43 -22.17
CA THR A 30 -5.39 17.88 -22.51
C THR A 30 -5.05 16.65 -21.66
N LEU A 31 -4.12 15.82 -22.16
CA LEU A 31 -3.58 14.69 -21.39
C LEU A 31 -2.93 15.13 -20.08
N ASP A 32 -2.27 16.29 -20.07
CA ASP A 32 -1.69 16.86 -18.85
C ASP A 32 -2.75 17.13 -17.78
N GLN A 33 -3.92 17.62 -18.18
CA GLN A 33 -5.05 17.83 -17.27
C GLN A 33 -5.57 16.50 -16.70
N ILE A 34 -5.65 15.43 -17.51
CA ILE A 34 -6.01 14.09 -17.03
C ILE A 34 -4.94 13.54 -16.06
N ASN A 35 -3.65 13.77 -16.34
CA ASN A 35 -2.57 13.33 -15.45
C ASN A 35 -2.66 14.00 -14.07
N TRP A 36 -3.07 15.27 -14.01
CA TRP A 36 -3.34 15.97 -12.74
C TRP A 36 -4.39 15.27 -11.85
N LEU A 37 -5.34 14.53 -12.43
CA LEU A 37 -6.29 13.72 -11.68
C LEU A 37 -5.63 12.59 -10.88
N SER A 38 -4.45 12.12 -11.33
CA SER A 38 -3.65 11.10 -10.63
C SER A 38 -2.67 11.74 -9.65
N ILE A 39 -2.03 12.84 -10.06
CA ILE A 39 -1.04 13.58 -9.24
C ILE A 39 -1.70 14.11 -7.96
N ILE A 40 -2.96 14.56 -8.01
CA ILE A 40 -3.63 15.11 -6.83
C ILE A 40 -3.68 14.12 -5.66
N TYR A 41 -3.76 12.82 -5.92
CA TYR A 41 -3.73 11.81 -4.86
C TYR A 41 -2.39 11.82 -4.13
N MET A 42 -1.28 11.98 -4.84
CA MET A 42 0.04 12.08 -4.20
C MET A 42 0.18 13.36 -3.38
N VAL A 43 -0.26 14.50 -3.94
CA VAL A 43 -0.18 15.81 -3.29
C VAL A 43 -1.02 15.88 -2.03
N VAL A 44 -2.24 15.32 -2.07
CA VAL A 44 -3.19 15.34 -0.96
C VAL A 44 -2.85 14.26 0.07
N ALA A 45 -2.41 13.06 -0.34
CA ALA A 45 -2.17 11.96 0.58
C ALA A 45 -1.04 12.23 1.59
N ILE A 46 0.04 12.90 1.18
CA ILE A 46 1.21 13.13 2.04
C ILE A 46 0.88 13.96 3.29
N PRO A 47 0.34 15.20 3.18
CA PRO A 47 0.03 16.01 4.36
C PRO A 47 -1.09 15.39 5.19
N LEU A 48 -2.10 14.79 4.56
CA LEU A 48 -3.21 14.17 5.29
C LEU A 48 -2.81 12.86 5.97
N SER A 49 -1.77 12.16 5.53
CA SER A 49 -1.33 10.93 6.19
C SER A 49 -1.04 11.14 7.68
N PHE A 50 -0.45 12.27 8.05
CA PHE A 50 -0.24 12.65 9.46
C PHE A 50 -1.56 12.91 10.21
N GLY A 51 -2.50 13.64 9.60
CA GLY A 51 -3.81 13.90 10.19
C GLY A 51 -4.65 12.63 10.35
N THR A 52 -4.58 11.72 9.37
CA THR A 52 -5.34 10.46 9.39
C THR A 52 -4.79 9.46 10.40
N THR A 53 -3.47 9.41 10.62
CA THR A 53 -2.88 8.59 11.67
C THR A 53 -3.28 9.09 13.05
N TRP A 54 -3.21 10.40 13.29
CA TRP A 54 -3.76 11.01 14.50
C TRP A 54 -5.24 10.68 14.68
N MET A 55 -6.05 10.81 13.63
CA MET A 55 -7.48 10.58 13.70
C MET A 55 -7.83 9.11 13.97
N LEU A 56 -7.12 8.17 13.34
CA LEU A 56 -7.27 6.74 13.62
C LEU A 56 -6.98 6.44 15.08
N ASP A 57 -5.90 7.01 15.63
CA ASP A 57 -5.47 6.76 17.02
C ASP A 57 -6.31 7.47 18.07
N THR A 58 -6.89 8.64 17.77
CA THR A 58 -7.67 9.43 18.75
C THR A 58 -9.18 9.29 18.59
N LEU A 59 -9.72 9.36 17.38
CA LEU A 59 -11.16 9.28 17.11
C LEU A 59 -11.63 7.83 16.88
N GLY A 60 -10.69 6.90 16.70
CA GLY A 60 -10.97 5.48 16.58
C GLY A 60 -11.32 5.02 15.16
N LEU A 61 -11.51 3.70 15.05
CA LEU A 61 -11.64 2.99 13.78
C LEU A 61 -12.95 3.33 13.05
N ARG A 62 -14.08 3.40 13.76
CA ARG A 62 -15.41 3.64 13.17
C ARG A 62 -15.51 4.99 12.47
N ILE A 63 -15.14 6.07 13.18
CA ILE A 63 -15.26 7.45 12.66
C ILE A 63 -14.43 7.60 11.39
N THR A 64 -13.20 7.09 11.42
CA THR A 64 -12.27 7.13 10.29
C THR A 64 -12.83 6.40 9.05
N LEU A 65 -13.40 5.20 9.23
CA LEU A 65 -13.93 4.39 8.13
C LEU A 65 -15.21 4.94 7.53
N VAL A 66 -16.12 5.41 8.39
CA VAL A 66 -17.37 6.03 7.95
C VAL A 66 -17.02 7.29 7.18
N LEU A 67 -16.17 8.17 7.72
CA LEU A 67 -15.73 9.38 7.01
C LEU A 67 -15.06 9.06 5.68
N GLY A 68 -14.12 8.10 5.65
CA GLY A 68 -13.47 7.66 4.41
C GLY A 68 -14.44 7.08 3.38
N SER A 69 -15.49 6.37 3.84
CA SER A 69 -16.53 5.84 2.95
C SER A 69 -17.39 6.94 2.33
N TRP A 70 -17.76 7.95 3.13
CA TRP A 70 -18.53 9.09 2.66
C TRP A 70 -17.73 9.95 1.70
N LEU A 71 -16.47 10.22 1.99
CA LEU A 71 -15.59 10.96 1.09
C LEU A 71 -15.40 10.24 -0.26
N ASN A 72 -15.20 8.91 -0.25
CA ASN A 72 -15.11 8.12 -1.48
C ASN A 72 -16.42 8.10 -2.26
N MET A 73 -17.56 7.94 -1.59
CA MET A 73 -18.87 7.96 -2.25
C MET A 73 -19.16 9.34 -2.84
N LEU A 74 -18.99 10.42 -2.07
CA LEU A 74 -19.21 11.78 -2.54
C LEU A 74 -18.27 12.12 -3.70
N GLY A 75 -17.00 11.71 -3.63
CA GLY A 75 -16.06 11.87 -4.71
C GLY A 75 -16.46 11.10 -5.98
N ALA A 76 -16.88 9.83 -5.85
CA ALA A 76 -17.34 9.03 -6.98
C ALA A 76 -18.61 9.60 -7.63
N VAL A 77 -19.59 10.02 -6.82
CA VAL A 77 -20.82 10.67 -7.29
C VAL A 77 -20.49 11.99 -7.97
N LEU A 78 -19.62 12.83 -7.40
CA LEU A 78 -19.25 14.11 -7.98
C LEU A 78 -18.53 13.93 -9.33
N ARG A 79 -17.69 12.89 -9.45
CA ARG A 79 -17.06 12.51 -10.73
C ARG A 79 -18.09 12.09 -11.77
N PHE A 80 -19.10 11.31 -11.37
CA PHE A 80 -20.19 10.92 -12.26
C PHE A 80 -21.08 12.12 -12.64
N VAL A 81 -21.34 13.04 -11.72
CA VAL A 81 -22.07 14.29 -12.00
C VAL A 81 -21.30 15.16 -12.99
N GLY A 82 -19.98 15.28 -12.81
CA GLY A 82 -19.10 16.10 -13.66
C GLY A 82 -18.99 15.65 -15.12
N ILE A 83 -19.55 14.50 -15.49
CA ILE A 83 -19.60 14.02 -16.87
C ILE A 83 -21.04 13.86 -17.40
N MET A 84 -22.05 14.23 -16.60
CA MET A 84 -23.44 14.22 -17.06
C MET A 84 -23.67 15.32 -18.10
N ARG A 85 -24.41 14.98 -19.15
CA ARG A 85 -24.75 15.89 -20.27
C ARG A 85 -25.50 17.15 -19.86
N SER A 86 -25.98 17.21 -18.62
CA SER A 86 -26.71 18.33 -18.03
C SER A 86 -25.80 19.50 -17.62
N LEU A 87 -24.48 19.29 -17.52
CA LEU A 87 -23.51 20.34 -17.16
C LEU A 87 -22.86 20.97 -18.40
N PRO A 88 -22.50 22.26 -18.36
CA PRO A 88 -21.73 22.89 -19.42
C PRO A 88 -20.37 22.21 -19.56
N SER A 89 -19.89 21.98 -20.79
CA SER A 89 -18.63 21.29 -21.07
C SER A 89 -17.41 21.89 -20.33
N ALA A 90 -17.43 23.21 -20.09
CA ALA A 90 -16.38 23.92 -19.34
C ALA A 90 -16.34 23.57 -17.83
N ALA A 91 -17.44 23.08 -17.25
CA ALA A 91 -17.53 22.69 -15.84
C ALA A 91 -17.17 21.22 -15.61
N ASN A 92 -17.07 20.40 -16.66
CA ASN A 92 -16.88 18.96 -16.52
C ASN A 92 -15.58 18.61 -15.80
N PHE A 93 -14.45 19.13 -16.28
CA PHE A 93 -13.15 18.85 -15.69
C PHE A 93 -13.00 19.36 -14.25
N PRO A 94 -13.34 20.63 -13.92
CA PRO A 94 -13.28 21.12 -12.54
C PRO A 94 -14.12 20.30 -11.54
N VAL A 95 -15.31 19.85 -11.96
CA VAL A 95 -16.19 19.03 -11.09
C VAL A 95 -15.59 17.63 -10.88
N VAL A 96 -15.07 16.99 -11.93
CA VAL A 96 -14.37 15.71 -11.80
C VAL A 96 -13.09 15.84 -10.98
N MET A 97 -12.35 16.94 -11.12
CA MET A 97 -11.18 17.27 -10.32
C MET A 97 -11.56 17.40 -8.85
N GLY A 98 -12.65 18.11 -8.53
CA GLY A 98 -13.19 18.20 -7.17
C GLY A 98 -13.56 16.84 -6.59
N GLY A 99 -14.20 15.97 -7.39
CA GLY A 99 -14.52 14.61 -6.98
C GLY A 99 -13.27 13.75 -6.76
N GLN A 100 -12.22 13.91 -7.58
CA GLN A 100 -10.93 13.26 -7.31
C GLN A 100 -10.23 13.77 -6.07
N THR A 101 -10.34 15.06 -5.75
CA THR A 101 -9.84 15.59 -4.47
C THR A 101 -10.51 14.91 -3.28
N LEU A 102 -11.83 14.71 -3.32
CA LEU A 102 -12.56 14.04 -2.23
C LEU A 102 -12.11 12.57 -2.05
N CYS A 103 -11.96 11.83 -3.14
CA CYS A 103 -11.43 10.47 -3.09
C CYS A 103 -9.95 10.45 -2.62
N ALA A 104 -9.15 11.45 -3.00
CA ALA A 104 -7.77 11.59 -2.53
C ALA A 104 -7.70 11.84 -1.02
N LEU A 105 -8.63 12.62 -0.45
CA LEU A 105 -8.75 12.82 1.01
C LEU A 105 -9.10 11.51 1.73
N ALA A 106 -9.87 10.63 1.09
CA ALA A 106 -10.24 9.34 1.65
C ALA A 106 -9.07 8.34 1.68
N GLN A 107 -8.09 8.47 0.78
CA GLN A 107 -7.05 7.46 0.58
C GLN A 107 -6.22 7.17 1.85
N PRO A 108 -5.70 8.17 2.60
CA PRO A 108 -4.90 7.89 3.79
C PRO A 108 -5.74 7.30 4.94
N LEU A 109 -7.04 7.59 4.99
CA LEU A 109 -7.97 7.00 5.98
C LEU A 109 -8.07 5.48 5.81
N VAL A 110 -8.03 5.03 4.57
CA VAL A 110 -8.20 3.63 4.21
C VAL A 110 -6.90 2.86 4.32
N ILE A 111 -5.76 3.47 3.99
CA ILE A 111 -4.48 2.76 3.87
C ILE A 111 -3.90 2.30 5.22
N PHE A 112 -4.17 3.02 6.31
CA PHE A 112 -3.67 2.68 7.65
C PHE A 112 -4.65 1.84 8.49
N THR A 113 -5.88 1.66 7.99
CA THR A 113 -6.91 0.85 8.63
C THR A 113 -6.55 -0.64 8.78
N PRO A 114 -5.92 -1.32 7.79
CA PRO A 114 -5.60 -2.76 7.87
C PRO A 114 -4.91 -3.18 9.16
N THR A 115 -3.81 -2.50 9.51
CA THR A 115 -2.99 -2.82 10.68
C THR A 115 -3.78 -2.63 11.98
N LYS A 116 -4.50 -1.51 12.09
CA LYS A 116 -5.32 -1.21 13.27
C LYS A 116 -6.51 -2.16 13.42
N LEU A 117 -7.16 -2.51 12.31
CA LEU A 117 -8.25 -3.48 12.30
C LEU A 117 -7.75 -4.86 12.73
N ALA A 118 -6.64 -5.31 12.16
CA ALA A 118 -6.06 -6.62 12.44
C ALA A 118 -5.79 -6.77 13.95
N ALA A 119 -5.24 -5.75 14.58
CA ALA A 119 -4.88 -5.84 15.97
C ALA A 119 -6.04 -5.60 16.96
N LEU A 120 -7.07 -4.82 16.60
CA LEU A 120 -8.25 -4.62 17.46
C LEU A 120 -9.28 -5.75 17.38
N TRP A 121 -9.44 -6.39 16.22
CA TRP A 121 -10.53 -7.34 15.97
C TRP A 121 -10.08 -8.80 15.83
N PHE A 122 -8.79 -9.07 15.57
CA PHE A 122 -8.30 -10.43 15.39
C PHE A 122 -7.36 -10.85 16.53
N PRO A 123 -7.49 -12.11 16.99
CA PRO A 123 -6.59 -12.68 17.99
C PRO A 123 -5.19 -12.85 17.39
N GLU A 124 -4.17 -12.88 18.25
CA GLU A 124 -2.75 -12.93 17.87
C GLU A 124 -2.42 -13.93 16.75
N HIS A 125 -3.06 -15.11 16.73
CA HIS A 125 -2.81 -16.18 15.76
C HIS A 125 -3.39 -15.96 14.35
N GLN A 126 -4.15 -14.89 14.11
CA GLN A 126 -4.71 -14.56 12.79
C GLN A 126 -4.44 -13.12 12.34
N ARG A 127 -3.70 -12.33 13.14
CA ARG A 127 -3.48 -10.91 12.87
C ARG A 127 -2.72 -10.67 11.58
N ALA A 128 -1.61 -11.39 11.37
CA ALA A 128 -0.79 -11.19 10.17
C ALA A 128 -1.55 -11.56 8.90
N THR A 129 -2.34 -12.63 8.95
CA THR A 129 -3.23 -13.05 7.84
C THR A 129 -4.33 -12.02 7.59
N ALA A 130 -4.99 -11.51 8.64
CA ALA A 130 -6.01 -10.49 8.49
C ALA A 130 -5.44 -9.18 7.90
N ASN A 131 -4.30 -8.72 8.42
CA ASN A 131 -3.63 -7.54 7.88
C ASN A 131 -3.18 -7.76 6.42
N MET A 132 -2.69 -8.96 6.09
CA MET A 132 -2.33 -9.32 4.72
C MET A 132 -3.52 -9.24 3.77
N ILE A 133 -4.66 -9.86 4.09
CA ILE A 133 -5.84 -9.82 3.22
C ILE A 133 -6.30 -8.37 2.98
N ALA A 134 -6.27 -7.53 4.03
CA ALA A 134 -6.65 -6.12 3.96
C ALA A 134 -5.67 -5.31 3.13
N SER A 135 -4.38 -5.41 3.43
CA SER A 135 -3.33 -4.64 2.77
C SER A 135 -3.16 -5.04 1.30
N MET A 136 -3.26 -6.33 0.98
CA MET A 136 -3.14 -6.86 -0.39
C MET A 136 -4.36 -6.61 -1.28
N SER A 137 -5.50 -6.21 -0.68
CA SER A 137 -6.65 -5.74 -1.45
C SER A 137 -6.33 -4.48 -2.27
N ASN A 138 -5.40 -3.64 -1.79
CA ASN A 138 -4.99 -2.43 -2.50
C ASN A 138 -4.32 -2.71 -3.87
N PRO A 139 -3.20 -3.45 -3.95
CA PRO A 139 -2.58 -3.75 -5.25
C PRO A 139 -3.48 -4.60 -6.15
N LEU A 140 -4.33 -5.47 -5.57
CA LEU A 140 -5.31 -6.23 -6.36
C LEU A 140 -6.32 -5.32 -7.06
N GLY A 141 -6.85 -4.31 -6.37
CA GLY A 141 -7.77 -3.33 -6.96
C GLY A 141 -7.13 -2.52 -8.08
N ILE A 142 -5.85 -2.14 -7.93
CA ILE A 142 -5.07 -1.46 -8.97
C ILE A 142 -4.96 -2.34 -10.23
N LEU A 143 -4.62 -3.62 -10.06
CA LEU A 143 -4.49 -4.56 -11.17
C LEU A 143 -5.82 -4.80 -11.89
N ILE A 144 -6.92 -4.93 -11.14
CA ILE A 144 -8.25 -5.10 -11.73
C ILE A 144 -8.66 -3.84 -12.48
N ALA A 145 -8.46 -2.66 -11.89
CA ALA A 145 -8.78 -1.39 -12.55
C ALA A 145 -7.97 -1.17 -13.84
N SER A 146 -6.68 -1.54 -13.86
CA SER A 146 -5.84 -1.39 -15.06
C SER A 146 -6.26 -2.31 -16.21
N ILE A 147 -6.81 -3.49 -15.89
CA ILE A 147 -7.25 -4.48 -16.88
C ILE A 147 -8.69 -4.22 -17.34
N PHE A 148 -9.61 -3.94 -16.40
CA PHE A 148 -11.03 -3.77 -16.70
C PHE A 148 -11.35 -2.39 -17.31
N SER A 149 -10.66 -1.31 -16.91
CA SER A 149 -11.00 0.03 -17.40
C SER A 149 -10.88 0.13 -18.94
N PRO A 150 -9.79 -0.36 -19.57
CA PRO A 150 -9.70 -0.38 -21.03
C PRO A 150 -10.71 -1.32 -21.69
N MET A 151 -11.04 -2.46 -21.08
CA MET A 151 -12.05 -3.39 -21.64
C MET A 151 -13.46 -2.80 -21.64
N ILE A 152 -13.81 -1.99 -20.64
CA ILE A 152 -15.10 -1.30 -20.55
C ILE A 152 -15.13 -0.11 -21.52
N VAL A 153 -14.04 0.65 -21.60
CA VAL A 153 -13.90 1.82 -22.47
C VAL A 153 -13.35 1.39 -23.84
N GLY A 154 -14.13 0.60 -24.58
CA GLY A 154 -13.86 0.32 -25.99
C GLY A 154 -14.12 1.52 -26.91
N THR A 155 -14.79 2.56 -26.42
CA THR A 155 -15.06 3.81 -27.16
C THR A 155 -15.23 4.96 -26.16
N THR A 156 -14.91 6.19 -26.59
CA THR A 156 -15.01 7.44 -25.80
C THR A 156 -16.39 7.64 -25.13
N ASN A 157 -17.47 7.14 -25.75
CA ASN A 157 -18.83 7.23 -25.21
C ASN A 157 -19.09 6.35 -23.97
N ASN A 158 -18.19 5.44 -23.62
CA ASN A 158 -18.34 4.53 -22.49
C ASN A 158 -17.74 5.06 -21.18
N ILE A 159 -17.11 6.24 -21.18
CA ILE A 159 -16.58 6.88 -19.97
C ILE A 159 -17.66 7.05 -18.87
N PRO A 160 -18.92 7.43 -19.18
CA PRO A 160 -19.99 7.43 -18.19
C PRO A 160 -20.32 6.07 -17.60
N LEU A 161 -20.28 5.01 -18.41
CA LEU A 161 -20.51 3.66 -17.94
C LEU A 161 -19.39 3.23 -16.99
N LEU A 162 -18.13 3.55 -17.30
CA LEU A 162 -16.98 3.28 -16.43
C LEU A 162 -17.15 3.94 -15.06
N LEU A 163 -17.48 5.24 -15.04
CA LEU A 163 -17.65 5.98 -13.79
C LEU A 163 -18.87 5.50 -13.00
N PHE A 164 -19.94 5.08 -13.67
CA PHE A 164 -21.08 4.46 -13.01
C PHE A 164 -20.71 3.11 -12.36
N ILE A 165 -19.98 2.25 -13.09
CA ILE A 165 -19.52 0.95 -12.59
C ILE A 165 -18.64 1.11 -11.35
N TYR A 166 -17.81 2.15 -11.25
CA TYR A 166 -17.01 2.40 -10.04
C TYR A 166 -17.77 3.15 -8.93
N ALA A 167 -18.78 3.95 -9.27
CA ALA A 167 -19.58 4.68 -8.29
C ALA A 167 -20.55 3.78 -7.50
N VAL A 168 -21.14 2.76 -8.16
CA VAL A 168 -22.10 1.84 -7.52
C VAL A 168 -21.47 1.07 -6.35
N PRO A 169 -20.31 0.41 -6.49
CA PRO A 169 -19.64 -0.26 -5.39
C PRO A 169 -19.24 0.71 -4.26
N ALA A 170 -18.79 1.92 -4.60
CA ALA A 170 -18.45 2.94 -3.60
C ALA A 170 -19.68 3.35 -2.74
N ALA A 171 -20.85 3.50 -3.37
CA ALA A 171 -22.10 3.80 -2.67
C ALA A 171 -22.57 2.63 -1.79
N ILE A 172 -22.49 1.39 -2.31
CA ILE A 172 -22.83 0.18 -1.55
C ILE A 172 -21.92 0.07 -0.31
N ILE A 173 -20.61 0.28 -0.46
CA ILE A 173 -19.70 0.28 0.69
C ILE A 173 -20.07 1.36 1.67
N CYS A 174 -20.37 2.58 1.23
CA CYS A 174 -20.69 3.67 2.15
C CYS A 174 -21.94 3.36 2.97
N LEU A 175 -22.98 2.82 2.31
CA LEU A 175 -24.19 2.35 2.98
C LEU A 175 -23.88 1.25 3.98
N LEU A 176 -23.14 0.24 3.54
CA LEU A 176 -22.68 -0.84 4.40
C LEU A 176 -21.90 -0.24 5.57
N ALA A 177 -20.81 0.49 5.36
CA ALA A 177 -19.94 1.01 6.40
C ALA A 177 -20.72 1.83 7.46
N THR A 178 -21.70 2.62 7.01
CA THR A 178 -22.55 3.41 7.89
C THR A 178 -23.49 2.54 8.75
N VAL A 179 -24.07 1.48 8.19
CA VAL A 179 -25.06 0.63 8.87
C VAL A 179 -24.42 -0.53 9.67
N GLY A 180 -23.33 -1.10 9.14
CA GLY A 180 -22.68 -2.30 9.65
C GLY A 180 -21.52 -2.05 10.59
N ILE A 181 -20.85 -0.89 10.56
CA ILE A 181 -19.81 -0.55 11.54
C ILE A 181 -20.47 0.17 12.72
N ARG A 182 -20.97 -0.63 13.67
CA ARG A 182 -21.66 -0.13 14.86
C ARG A 182 -20.70 0.25 15.98
N ASP A 183 -19.61 -0.51 16.15
CA ASP A 183 -18.65 -0.32 17.24
C ASP A 183 -17.22 -0.11 16.73
N SER A 184 -16.46 0.76 17.41
CA SER A 184 -15.03 1.03 17.10
C SER A 184 -14.10 -0.08 17.57
N ALA A 185 -14.55 -0.89 18.52
CA ALA A 185 -13.84 -2.03 19.09
C ALA A 185 -14.86 -3.14 19.39
N PRO A 186 -14.48 -4.42 19.33
CA PRO A 186 -15.40 -5.50 19.68
C PRO A 186 -15.81 -5.43 21.16
N PRO A 187 -17.06 -5.84 21.51
CA PRO A 187 -17.56 -5.82 22.90
C PRO A 187 -16.71 -6.64 23.89
N THR A 188 -16.02 -7.66 23.38
CA THR A 188 -15.02 -8.45 24.10
C THR A 188 -13.67 -8.30 23.40
N PRO A 189 -12.65 -7.70 24.05
CA PRO A 189 -11.34 -7.50 23.42
C PRO A 189 -10.69 -8.85 23.10
N PRO A 190 -10.19 -9.07 21.88
CA PRO A 190 -9.63 -10.35 21.46
C PRO A 190 -8.23 -10.63 22.03
N SER A 191 -7.59 -9.64 22.67
CA SER A 191 -6.33 -9.83 23.40
C SER A 191 -6.14 -8.84 24.53
N ALA A 192 -5.15 -9.11 25.39
CA ALA A 192 -4.77 -8.24 26.50
C ALA A 192 -4.30 -6.84 26.03
N SER A 193 -3.59 -6.71 24.89
CA SER A 193 -3.23 -5.36 24.39
C SER A 193 -4.43 -4.59 23.84
N ALA A 194 -5.47 -5.29 23.35
CA ALA A 194 -6.72 -4.65 22.96
C ALA A 194 -7.55 -4.21 24.20
N GLU A 195 -7.40 -4.91 25.32
CA GLU A 195 -8.01 -4.60 26.62
C GLU A 195 -7.29 -3.44 27.33
N SER A 196 -5.96 -3.33 27.20
CA SER A 196 -5.13 -2.23 27.72
C SER A 196 -4.89 -1.13 26.69
N SER A 197 -5.95 -0.62 26.02
CA SER A 197 -5.89 0.40 24.96
C SER A 197 -5.43 1.81 25.42
N ASN A 198 -4.55 1.91 26.42
CA ASN A 198 -3.86 3.15 26.79
C ASN A 198 -2.65 3.33 25.87
N SER A 199 -2.91 3.52 24.57
CA SER A 199 -1.85 3.99 23.66
C SER A 199 -1.38 5.37 24.12
N GLU A 200 -0.07 5.60 24.08
CA GLU A 200 0.46 6.92 24.39
C GLU A 200 -0.16 7.99 23.46
N PRO A 201 -0.37 9.22 23.96
CA PRO A 201 -0.86 10.32 23.13
C PRO A 201 -0.01 10.48 21.87
N PHE A 202 -0.65 10.77 20.73
CA PHE A 202 -0.01 10.78 19.40
C PHE A 202 1.38 11.46 19.35
N LEU A 203 1.51 12.67 19.91
CA LEU A 203 2.78 13.41 19.93
C LEU A 203 3.87 12.74 20.78
N GLU A 204 3.51 12.22 21.96
CA GLU A 204 4.45 11.47 22.81
C GLU A 204 4.81 10.13 22.16
N GLY A 205 3.85 9.49 21.48
CA GLY A 205 4.07 8.31 20.66
C GLY A 205 5.11 8.54 19.56
N ILE A 206 4.99 9.62 18.77
CA ILE A 206 5.98 10.01 17.76
C ILE A 206 7.36 10.20 18.40
N LYS A 207 7.44 10.91 19.53
CA LYS A 207 8.70 11.16 20.23
C LYS A 207 9.34 9.86 20.74
N LEU A 208 8.54 8.91 21.23
CA LEU A 208 9.00 7.59 21.67
C LEU A 208 9.53 6.78 20.48
N LEU A 209 8.84 6.82 19.34
CA LEU A 209 9.28 6.18 18.10
C LEU A 209 10.62 6.74 17.62
N LEU A 210 10.75 8.06 17.54
CA LEU A 210 11.97 8.74 17.09
C LEU A 210 13.18 8.48 18.01
N ARG A 211 12.94 8.17 19.29
CA ARG A 211 14.01 7.77 20.24
C ARG A 211 14.36 6.27 20.15
N ASN A 212 13.50 5.45 19.57
CA ASN A 212 13.72 4.01 19.47
C ASN A 212 14.60 3.67 18.24
N LYS A 213 15.88 3.35 18.51
CA LYS A 213 16.87 3.01 17.48
C LYS A 213 16.42 1.86 16.56
N ALA A 214 15.82 0.81 17.11
CA ALA A 214 15.35 -0.34 16.33
C ALA A 214 14.24 0.08 15.37
N TYR A 215 13.30 0.89 15.85
CA TYR A 215 12.23 1.42 15.02
C TYR A 215 12.75 2.39 13.95
N MET A 216 13.75 3.23 14.23
CA MET A 216 14.37 4.10 13.22
C MET A 216 15.06 3.30 12.10
N ILE A 217 15.72 2.18 12.44
CA ILE A 217 16.30 1.28 11.44
C ILE A 217 15.19 0.66 10.58
N LEU A 218 14.10 0.18 11.20
CA LEU A 218 12.95 -0.37 10.49
C LEU A 218 12.32 0.69 9.56
N LEU A 219 12.08 1.89 10.09
CA LEU A 219 11.52 3.04 9.36
C LEU A 219 12.30 3.31 8.08
N LEU A 220 13.63 3.41 8.18
CA LEU A 220 14.48 3.74 7.05
C LEU A 220 14.60 2.57 6.07
N CYS A 221 14.90 1.36 6.56
CA CYS A 221 15.18 0.21 5.69
C CYS A 221 13.94 -0.33 5.00
N PHE A 222 12.82 -0.43 5.71
CA PHE A 222 11.57 -0.89 5.12
C PHE A 222 10.92 0.24 4.28
N GLY A 223 11.08 1.51 4.68
CA GLY A 223 10.77 2.66 3.82
C GLY A 223 11.52 2.61 2.48
N SER A 224 12.80 2.24 2.48
CA SER A 224 13.58 2.03 1.26
C SER A 224 13.02 0.88 0.41
N GLY A 225 12.57 -0.22 1.04
CA GLY A 225 11.86 -1.28 0.34
C GLY A 225 10.62 -0.78 -0.40
N ILE A 226 9.74 -0.04 0.30
CA ILE A 226 8.56 0.60 -0.30
C ILE A 226 8.97 1.52 -1.47
N ALA A 227 10.05 2.28 -1.33
CA ALA A 227 10.57 3.15 -2.37
C ALA A 227 11.02 2.40 -3.62
N VAL A 228 11.77 1.31 -3.46
CA VAL A 228 12.22 0.46 -4.57
C VAL A 228 11.04 -0.18 -5.29
N PHE A 229 10.03 -0.69 -4.56
CA PHE A 229 8.83 -1.25 -5.17
C PHE A 229 8.03 -0.20 -5.96
N THR A 230 7.92 1.01 -5.41
CA THR A 230 7.24 2.12 -6.07
C THR A 230 7.99 2.52 -7.34
N CYS A 231 9.31 2.68 -7.27
CA CYS A 231 10.15 2.96 -8.44
C CYS A 231 10.05 1.89 -9.51
N PHE A 232 10.13 0.62 -9.11
CA PHE A 232 9.99 -0.51 -10.02
C PHE A 232 8.64 -0.46 -10.73
N SER A 233 7.54 -0.28 -9.99
CA SER A 233 6.19 -0.26 -10.57
C SER A 233 5.98 0.94 -11.50
N THR A 234 6.51 2.11 -11.15
CA THR A 234 6.36 3.34 -11.95
C THR A 234 7.23 3.35 -13.20
N LEU A 235 8.44 2.79 -13.14
CA LEU A 235 9.44 2.89 -14.21
C LEU A 235 9.54 1.61 -15.06
N LEU A 236 8.74 0.58 -14.76
CA LEU A 236 8.82 -0.73 -15.43
C LEU A 236 8.72 -0.62 -16.95
N GLU A 237 7.70 0.10 -17.44
CA GLU A 237 7.45 0.29 -18.86
C GLU A 237 8.61 1.03 -19.54
N GLN A 238 9.13 2.08 -18.90
CA GLN A 238 10.27 2.87 -19.40
C GLN A 238 11.54 2.04 -19.49
N ILE A 239 11.80 1.18 -18.50
CA ILE A 239 12.95 0.27 -18.47
C ILE A 239 12.86 -0.76 -19.61
N MET A 240 11.65 -1.29 -19.86
CA MET A 240 11.42 -2.36 -20.83
C MET A 240 11.33 -1.86 -22.28
N CYS A 241 10.73 -0.70 -22.53
CA CYS A 241 10.52 -0.18 -23.89
C CYS A 241 11.84 0.11 -24.62
N VAL A 242 12.85 0.58 -23.88
CA VAL A 242 14.19 0.89 -24.43
C VAL A 242 14.91 -0.37 -24.94
N ARG A 243 14.54 -1.54 -24.42
CA ARG A 243 15.10 -2.84 -24.81
C ARG A 243 14.32 -3.52 -25.94
N GLY A 244 13.24 -2.90 -26.41
CA GLY A 244 12.39 -3.38 -27.48
C GLY A 244 11.29 -4.36 -27.03
N TYR A 245 10.97 -4.38 -25.74
CA TYR A 245 9.77 -5.09 -25.26
C TYR A 245 8.52 -4.23 -25.51
N THR A 246 7.41 -4.87 -25.85
CA THR A 246 6.14 -4.16 -26.07
C THR A 246 5.55 -3.65 -24.75
N ASN A 247 4.75 -2.60 -24.81
CA ASN A 247 4.02 -2.09 -23.63
C ASN A 247 3.11 -3.17 -23.03
N ASP A 248 2.49 -4.00 -23.86
CA ASP A 248 1.68 -5.16 -23.42
C ASP A 248 2.50 -6.14 -22.56
N PHE A 249 3.74 -6.41 -22.95
CA PHE A 249 4.62 -7.29 -22.20
C PHE A 249 5.07 -6.67 -20.87
N ALA A 250 5.34 -5.36 -20.85
CA ALA A 250 5.63 -4.64 -19.61
C ALA A 250 4.42 -4.64 -18.66
N GLY A 251 3.22 -4.42 -19.19
CA GLY A 251 1.96 -4.54 -18.46
C GLY A 251 1.75 -5.96 -17.89
N LEU A 252 2.03 -7.01 -18.68
CA LEU A 252 2.01 -8.39 -18.21
C LEU A 252 2.99 -8.60 -17.05
N CYS A 253 4.22 -8.09 -17.15
CA CYS A 253 5.21 -8.21 -16.08
C CYS A 253 4.79 -7.46 -14.80
N GLY A 254 4.19 -6.27 -14.93
CA GLY A 254 3.61 -5.53 -13.81
C GLY A 254 2.43 -6.28 -13.17
N GLY A 255 1.59 -6.93 -13.99
CA GLY A 255 0.51 -7.79 -13.50
C GLY A 255 1.02 -9.03 -12.76
N LEU A 256 2.00 -9.74 -13.32
CA LEU A 256 2.64 -10.89 -12.67
C LEU A 256 3.29 -10.49 -11.34
N PHE A 257 3.96 -9.35 -11.30
CA PHE A 257 4.54 -8.78 -10.08
C PHE A 257 3.49 -8.61 -8.96
N ILE A 258 2.29 -8.11 -9.28
CA ILE A 258 1.20 -7.98 -8.31
C ILE A 258 0.62 -9.35 -7.91
N VAL A 259 0.30 -10.22 -8.88
CA VAL A 259 -0.34 -11.53 -8.62
C VAL A 259 0.55 -12.41 -7.74
N PHE A 260 1.81 -12.58 -8.12
CA PHE A 260 2.75 -13.36 -7.32
C PHE A 260 3.05 -12.70 -5.97
N GLY A 261 2.99 -11.37 -5.90
CA GLY A 261 3.07 -10.64 -4.65
C GLY A 261 1.96 -10.97 -3.65
N ILE A 262 0.72 -11.07 -4.12
CA ILE A 262 -0.43 -11.48 -3.29
C ILE A 262 -0.27 -12.94 -2.83
N VAL A 263 0.15 -13.84 -3.72
CA VAL A 263 0.39 -15.25 -3.39
C VAL A 263 1.50 -15.38 -2.33
N GLY A 264 2.60 -14.65 -2.50
CA GLY A 264 3.70 -14.62 -1.54
C GLY A 264 3.26 -14.08 -0.18
N ALA A 265 2.49 -12.98 -0.16
CA ALA A 265 1.95 -12.42 1.07
C ALA A 265 1.04 -13.42 1.79
N GLY A 266 0.21 -14.16 1.05
CA GLY A 266 -0.61 -15.26 1.55
C GLY A 266 0.20 -16.31 2.31
N PHE A 267 1.24 -16.84 1.66
CA PHE A 267 2.11 -17.86 2.25
C PHE A 267 2.84 -17.34 3.50
N LEU A 268 3.45 -16.15 3.40
CA LEU A 268 4.24 -15.57 4.49
C LEU A 268 3.36 -15.18 5.68
N GLY A 269 2.17 -14.61 5.45
CA GLY A 269 1.23 -14.24 6.49
C GLY A 269 0.80 -15.44 7.33
N LEU A 270 0.40 -16.54 6.67
CA LEU A 270 0.02 -17.80 7.35
C LEU A 270 1.20 -18.43 8.10
N TYR A 271 2.40 -18.37 7.52
CA TYR A 271 3.62 -18.92 8.14
C TYR A 271 4.01 -18.14 9.40
N VAL A 272 3.97 -16.80 9.36
CA VAL A 272 4.32 -15.93 10.48
C VAL A 272 3.28 -16.04 11.61
N ASP A 273 1.99 -16.16 11.26
CA ASP A 273 0.94 -16.35 12.25
C ASP A 273 1.15 -17.62 13.11
N LYS A 274 1.66 -18.70 12.49
CA LYS A 274 1.99 -19.96 13.19
C LYS A 274 3.32 -19.90 13.94
N THR A 275 4.35 -19.30 13.34
CA THR A 275 5.72 -19.37 13.90
C THR A 275 6.05 -18.26 14.88
N LYS A 276 5.33 -17.12 14.83
CA LYS A 276 5.60 -15.89 15.59
C LYS A 276 7.01 -15.31 15.38
N LYS A 277 7.74 -15.77 14.35
CA LYS A 277 9.10 -15.33 14.04
C LYS A 277 9.11 -14.15 13.06
N PHE A 278 8.46 -13.04 13.43
CA PHE A 278 8.32 -11.86 12.55
C PHE A 278 9.68 -11.30 12.09
N THR A 279 10.66 -11.19 12.99
CA THR A 279 11.98 -10.61 12.68
C THR A 279 12.76 -11.46 11.68
N GLU A 280 12.88 -12.77 11.94
CA GLU A 280 13.64 -13.69 11.08
C GLU A 280 13.01 -13.80 9.68
N VAL A 281 11.68 -13.92 9.61
CA VAL A 281 10.97 -13.98 8.33
C VAL A 281 11.15 -12.69 7.54
N THR A 282 11.06 -11.53 8.20
CA THR A 282 11.28 -10.24 7.53
C THR A 282 12.70 -10.13 6.99
N LYS A 283 13.74 -10.52 7.76
CA LYS A 283 15.14 -10.51 7.32
C LYS A 283 15.40 -11.41 6.12
N VAL A 284 14.94 -12.66 6.18
CA VAL A 284 15.10 -13.63 5.08
C VAL A 284 14.36 -13.14 3.84
N ASN A 285 13.11 -12.70 3.99
CA ASN A 285 12.30 -12.26 2.86
C ASN A 285 12.86 -10.99 2.19
N MET A 286 13.34 -10.03 2.98
CA MET A 286 14.01 -8.83 2.46
C MET A 286 15.27 -9.21 1.66
N SER A 287 16.03 -10.20 2.15
CA SER A 287 17.23 -10.70 1.47
C SER A 287 16.90 -11.37 0.13
N LEU A 288 15.86 -12.21 0.11
CA LEU A 288 15.37 -12.84 -1.13
C LEU A 288 14.81 -11.81 -2.12
N SER A 289 14.11 -10.79 -1.62
CA SER A 289 13.62 -9.68 -2.45
C SER A 289 14.79 -8.89 -3.06
N ALA A 290 15.85 -8.62 -2.30
CA ALA A 290 17.05 -7.95 -2.81
C ALA A 290 17.74 -8.77 -3.91
N LEU A 291 17.87 -10.09 -3.72
CA LEU A 291 18.39 -11.00 -4.75
C LEU A 291 17.52 -11.01 -6.01
N ALA A 292 16.19 -11.00 -5.87
CA ALA A 292 15.27 -10.92 -7.00
C ALA A 292 15.38 -9.57 -7.74
N CYS A 293 15.59 -8.48 -7.01
CA CYS A 293 15.85 -7.15 -7.59
C CYS A 293 17.17 -7.12 -8.37
N ILE A 294 18.23 -7.73 -7.84
CA ILE A 294 19.52 -7.90 -8.55
C ILE A 294 19.31 -8.74 -9.81
N ALA A 295 18.59 -9.86 -9.73
CA ALA A 295 18.30 -10.71 -10.88
C ALA A 295 17.54 -9.92 -11.96
N PHE A 296 16.50 -9.17 -11.59
CA PHE A 296 15.82 -8.27 -12.51
C PHE A 296 16.77 -7.23 -13.11
N SER A 297 17.67 -6.65 -12.31
CA SER A 297 18.59 -5.62 -12.77
C SER A 297 19.56 -6.08 -13.87
N VAL A 298 19.92 -7.36 -13.85
CA VAL A 298 20.79 -8.00 -14.84
C VAL A 298 19.98 -8.49 -16.03
N VAL A 299 18.89 -9.23 -15.77
CA VAL A 299 18.08 -9.86 -16.82
C VAL A 299 17.35 -8.83 -17.68
N SER A 300 16.92 -7.71 -17.10
CA SER A 300 16.34 -6.58 -17.86
C SER A 300 17.32 -5.95 -18.85
N GLN A 301 18.64 -6.17 -18.70
CA GLN A 301 19.63 -5.69 -19.65
C GLN A 301 19.86 -6.66 -20.82
N MET A 302 19.41 -7.92 -20.69
CA MET A 302 19.52 -8.93 -21.73
C MET A 302 18.35 -8.83 -22.70
N ARG A 303 18.67 -8.78 -24.00
CA ARG A 303 17.67 -8.73 -25.06
C ARG A 303 17.11 -10.11 -25.35
N ASN A 304 15.83 -10.18 -25.75
CA ASN A 304 15.13 -11.38 -26.18
C ASN A 304 15.00 -12.48 -25.10
N GLN A 305 14.99 -12.08 -23.83
CA GLN A 305 14.89 -12.97 -22.67
C GLN A 305 13.58 -12.73 -21.91
N GLY A 306 12.46 -12.61 -22.64
CA GLY A 306 11.15 -12.25 -22.07
C GLY A 306 10.74 -13.17 -20.91
N ILE A 307 10.92 -14.49 -21.05
CA ILE A 307 10.58 -15.44 -19.98
C ILE A 307 11.39 -15.16 -18.71
N ALA A 308 12.70 -14.92 -18.85
CA ALA A 308 13.56 -14.65 -17.69
C ALA A 308 13.19 -13.32 -17.01
N VAL A 309 12.84 -12.29 -17.78
CA VAL A 309 12.34 -11.00 -17.26
C VAL A 309 11.04 -11.23 -16.47
N ALA A 310 10.08 -11.94 -17.05
CA ALA A 310 8.80 -12.24 -16.40
C ALA A 310 8.98 -13.04 -15.10
N VAL A 311 9.89 -14.03 -15.08
CA VAL A 311 10.24 -14.79 -13.87
C VAL A 311 10.89 -13.88 -12.82
N ALA A 312 11.83 -13.01 -13.21
CA ALA A 312 12.46 -12.08 -12.27
C ALA A 312 11.45 -11.10 -11.67
N CYS A 313 10.52 -10.55 -12.48
CA CYS A 313 9.43 -9.70 -12.00
C CYS A 313 8.50 -10.48 -11.04
N SER A 314 8.17 -11.73 -11.36
CA SER A 314 7.31 -12.58 -10.52
C SER A 314 7.97 -12.89 -9.17
N LEU A 315 9.26 -13.24 -9.15
CA LEU A 315 10.02 -13.49 -7.92
C LEU A 315 10.18 -12.21 -7.09
N PHE A 316 10.45 -11.08 -7.73
CA PHE A 316 10.55 -9.80 -7.05
C PHE A 316 9.22 -9.39 -6.42
N GLY A 317 8.11 -9.66 -7.10
CA GLY A 317 6.76 -9.49 -6.56
C GLY A 317 6.50 -10.41 -5.37
N PHE A 318 6.75 -11.71 -5.53
CA PHE A 318 6.53 -12.74 -4.51
C PHE A 318 7.23 -12.43 -3.19
N PHE A 319 8.52 -12.14 -3.21
CA PHE A 319 9.26 -11.79 -1.99
C PHE A 319 9.08 -10.33 -1.58
N GLY A 320 8.72 -9.46 -2.52
CA GLY A 320 8.58 -8.04 -2.28
C GLY A 320 7.30 -7.64 -1.58
N PHE A 321 6.14 -7.90 -2.20
CA PHE A 321 4.85 -7.56 -1.60
C PHE A 321 4.56 -8.33 -0.32
N SER A 322 5.10 -9.55 -0.21
CA SER A 322 4.93 -10.39 0.98
C SER A 322 5.57 -9.81 2.24
N ILE A 323 6.59 -8.96 2.10
CA ILE A 323 7.21 -8.31 3.25
C ILE A 323 6.29 -7.25 3.87
N TYR A 324 5.39 -6.67 3.08
CA TYR A 324 4.59 -5.52 3.50
C TYR A 324 3.77 -5.80 4.75
N PRO A 325 2.81 -6.75 4.76
CA PRO A 325 1.96 -6.98 5.94
C PRO A 325 2.77 -7.47 7.14
N VAL A 326 3.80 -8.30 6.93
CA VAL A 326 4.63 -8.82 8.02
C VAL A 326 5.44 -7.71 8.69
N ALA A 327 5.99 -6.78 7.90
CA ALA A 327 6.74 -5.64 8.43
C ALA A 327 5.84 -4.64 9.18
N MET A 328 4.57 -4.49 8.78
CA MET A 328 3.60 -3.68 9.52
C MET A 328 3.29 -4.28 10.90
N GLU A 329 3.13 -5.60 11.00
CA GLU A 329 2.97 -6.26 12.31
C GLU A 329 4.25 -6.12 13.15
N LEU A 330 5.43 -6.33 12.54
CA LEU A 330 6.72 -6.16 13.20
C LEU A 330 6.92 -4.73 13.72
N SER A 331 6.45 -3.72 12.98
CA SER A 331 6.55 -2.33 13.42
C SER A 331 5.76 -2.10 14.69
N VAL A 332 4.53 -2.61 14.74
CA VAL A 332 3.67 -2.51 15.92
C VAL A 332 4.26 -3.25 17.12
N GLU A 333 4.82 -4.44 16.90
CA GLU A 333 5.49 -5.25 17.93
C GLU A 333 6.68 -4.54 18.59
N CYS A 334 7.50 -3.85 17.79
CA CYS A 334 8.69 -3.15 18.29
C CYS A 334 8.38 -1.75 18.85
N SER A 335 7.23 -1.17 18.48
CA SER A 335 6.82 0.18 18.87
C SER A 335 5.92 0.24 20.10
N TYR A 336 5.50 -0.88 20.66
CA TYR A 336 4.65 -0.90 21.86
C TYR A 336 5.25 -0.05 23.01
N PRO A 337 4.45 0.81 23.70
CA PRO A 337 2.98 0.99 23.65
C PRO A 337 2.49 2.15 22.75
N VAL A 338 3.16 2.41 21.61
CA VAL A 338 2.70 3.43 20.66
C VAL A 338 1.51 2.93 19.83
N GLY A 339 0.59 3.84 19.50
CA GLY A 339 -0.54 3.58 18.62
C GLY A 339 -0.14 2.91 17.30
N GLU A 340 -0.91 1.89 16.94
CA GLU A 340 -0.60 0.98 15.84
C GLU A 340 -0.65 1.69 14.49
N ALA A 341 -1.62 2.60 14.31
CA ALA A 341 -1.73 3.41 13.10
C ALA A 341 -0.56 4.39 12.99
N THR A 342 -0.13 5.00 14.09
CA THR A 342 1.04 5.90 14.09
C THR A 342 2.34 5.19 13.69
N SER A 343 2.60 3.99 14.24
CA SER A 343 3.77 3.17 13.89
C SER A 343 3.75 2.76 12.42
N ALA A 344 2.62 2.23 11.95
CA ALA A 344 2.40 1.88 10.56
C ALA A 344 2.55 3.07 9.59
N GLY A 345 1.91 4.19 9.92
CA GLY A 345 1.81 5.33 9.02
C GLY A 345 3.12 6.08 8.84
N LEU A 346 3.94 6.22 9.88
CA LEU A 346 5.25 6.86 9.77
C LEU A 346 6.18 6.10 8.81
N ILE A 347 6.16 4.76 8.85
CA ILE A 347 6.90 3.92 7.89
C ILE A 347 6.45 4.21 6.46
N PHE A 348 5.14 4.26 6.23
CA PHE A 348 4.60 4.52 4.90
C PHE A 348 4.98 5.93 4.40
N ILE A 349 4.89 6.94 5.26
CA ILE A 349 5.31 8.31 4.95
C ILE A 349 6.80 8.36 4.61
N SER A 350 7.65 7.68 5.39
CA SER A 350 9.08 7.56 5.09
C SER A 350 9.30 6.91 3.72
N GLY A 351 8.57 5.83 3.42
CA GLY A 351 8.63 5.15 2.13
C GLY A 351 8.22 6.04 0.95
N GLN A 352 7.17 6.85 1.09
CA GLN A 352 6.75 7.80 0.05
C GLN A 352 7.80 8.90 -0.18
N ILE A 353 8.38 9.47 0.88
CA ILE A 353 9.47 10.46 0.77
C ILE A 353 10.68 9.84 0.05
N GLN A 354 11.09 8.64 0.46
CA GLN A 354 12.18 7.92 -0.19
C GLN A 354 11.86 7.55 -1.65
N SER A 355 10.60 7.24 -1.97
CA SER A 355 10.14 6.95 -3.34
C SER A 355 10.37 8.15 -4.26
N VAL A 356 10.00 9.36 -3.83
CA VAL A 356 10.21 10.59 -4.61
C VAL A 356 11.71 10.80 -4.85
N ILE A 357 12.54 10.66 -3.80
CA ILE A 357 14.00 10.81 -3.91
C ILE A 357 14.57 9.78 -4.91
N TYR A 358 14.15 8.52 -4.82
CA TYR A 358 14.65 7.45 -5.68
C TYR A 358 14.21 7.66 -7.13
N ILE A 359 12.95 8.00 -7.40
CA ILE A 359 12.48 8.27 -8.76
C ILE A 359 13.30 9.39 -9.40
N LEU A 360 13.49 10.52 -8.71
CA LEU A 360 14.28 11.65 -9.21
C LEU A 360 15.75 11.26 -9.43
N LEU A 361 16.34 10.52 -8.51
CA LEU A 361 17.72 10.02 -8.64
C LEU A 361 17.85 9.09 -9.85
N LEU A 362 16.96 8.12 -10.00
CA LEU A 362 16.99 7.14 -11.07
C LEU A 362 16.78 7.79 -12.44
N GLN A 363 15.82 8.71 -12.55
CA GLN A 363 15.60 9.49 -13.77
C GLN A 363 16.80 10.39 -14.09
N GLY A 364 17.39 11.07 -13.11
CA GLY A 364 18.58 11.91 -13.30
C GLY A 364 19.85 11.14 -13.70
N LEU A 365 19.91 9.83 -13.41
CA LEU A 365 21.01 8.95 -13.82
C LEU A 365 20.84 8.37 -15.23
N THR A 366 19.69 8.58 -15.86
CA THR A 366 19.48 8.17 -17.25
C THR A 366 20.36 9.00 -18.20
N LYS A 367 20.80 8.38 -19.28
CA LYS A 367 21.60 9.06 -20.32
C LYS A 367 20.91 8.93 -21.68
N PRO A 368 20.80 10.01 -22.47
CA PRO A 368 20.22 9.94 -23.81
C PRO A 368 21.06 9.02 -24.70
N MET A 369 20.40 8.13 -25.44
CA MET A 369 21.05 7.26 -26.43
C MET A 369 20.88 7.84 -27.83
N ALA A 370 22.00 8.11 -28.50
CA ALA A 370 22.04 8.69 -29.84
C ALA A 370 21.54 7.75 -30.96
N TYR A 371 21.48 6.43 -30.72
CA TYR A 371 21.03 5.45 -31.71
C TYR A 371 20.35 4.26 -31.01
N SER A 372 19.03 4.12 -31.18
CA SER A 372 18.24 3.03 -30.60
C SER A 372 17.24 2.45 -31.62
N PRO A 373 17.71 1.68 -32.62
CA PRO A 373 16.87 1.18 -33.72
C PRO A 373 15.81 0.15 -33.28
N PHE A 374 15.79 -0.23 -32.00
CA PHE A 374 14.92 -1.26 -31.43
C PHE A 374 14.05 -0.73 -30.28
N SER A 375 14.08 0.57 -29.99
CA SER A 375 13.24 1.15 -28.94
C SER A 375 11.78 1.15 -29.37
N THR A 376 10.91 0.61 -28.53
CA THR A 376 9.45 0.62 -28.72
C THR A 376 8.76 1.75 -27.96
N CYS A 377 9.53 2.62 -27.28
CA CYS A 377 8.96 3.73 -26.49
C CYS A 377 8.17 4.68 -27.42
N SER A 378 6.91 4.96 -27.09
CA SER A 378 6.04 5.84 -27.87
C SER A 378 6.53 7.29 -27.88
N VAL A 379 6.38 7.93 -29.04
CA VAL A 379 6.91 9.25 -29.44
C VAL A 379 6.52 10.37 -28.46
N GLY A 380 7.53 11.04 -27.91
CA GLY A 380 7.40 12.25 -27.10
C GLY A 380 8.76 12.87 -26.78
N GLY A 381 9.52 13.25 -27.80
CA GLY A 381 10.66 14.20 -27.69
C GLY A 381 11.95 13.75 -26.99
N ASP A 382 11.91 12.81 -26.04
CA ASP A 382 13.10 12.41 -25.29
C ASP A 382 13.83 11.24 -25.96
N ALA A 383 15.10 11.46 -26.31
CA ALA A 383 15.99 10.43 -26.81
C ALA A 383 15.94 9.19 -25.90
N ALA A 384 15.82 7.98 -26.48
CA ALA A 384 15.73 6.73 -25.71
C ALA A 384 16.77 6.71 -24.58
N LEU A 385 16.29 6.71 -23.34
CA LEU A 385 17.12 6.89 -22.16
C LEU A 385 17.72 5.56 -21.71
N SER A 386 19.03 5.54 -21.46
CA SER A 386 19.71 4.33 -20.96
C SER A 386 19.37 4.08 -19.50
N TRP A 387 18.62 3.00 -19.25
CA TRP A 387 18.22 2.55 -17.90
C TRP A 387 19.23 1.62 -17.21
N ARG A 388 20.40 1.38 -17.84
CA ARG A 388 21.41 0.45 -17.30
C ARG A 388 21.93 0.85 -15.92
N VAL A 389 22.36 2.10 -15.76
CA VAL A 389 22.88 2.61 -14.49
C VAL A 389 21.77 2.76 -13.44
N PRO A 390 20.61 3.37 -13.76
CA PRO A 390 19.51 3.49 -12.81
C PRO A 390 19.09 2.13 -12.21
N VAL A 391 18.88 1.12 -13.03
CA VAL A 391 18.38 -0.18 -12.55
C VAL A 391 19.41 -0.90 -11.65
N LEU A 392 20.72 -0.73 -11.91
CA LEU A 392 21.78 -1.22 -11.03
C LEU A 392 21.85 -0.43 -9.71
N VAL A 393 21.69 0.89 -9.76
CA VAL A 393 21.65 1.74 -8.55
C VAL A 393 20.45 1.39 -7.69
N MET A 394 19.28 1.14 -8.29
CA MET A 394 18.09 0.67 -7.59
C MET A 394 18.35 -0.64 -6.83
N ALA A 395 18.93 -1.64 -7.50
CA ALA A 395 19.28 -2.92 -6.86
C ALA A 395 20.36 -2.74 -5.77
N GLY A 396 21.34 -1.87 -6.01
CA GLY A 396 22.41 -1.54 -5.05
C GLY A 396 21.86 -0.88 -3.79
N LEU A 397 21.02 0.14 -3.93
CA LEU A 397 20.35 0.80 -2.80
C LEU A 397 19.54 -0.20 -1.99
N PHE A 398 18.72 -1.02 -2.65
CA PHE A 398 17.91 -2.01 -1.95
C PHE A 398 18.76 -3.02 -1.18
N SER A 399 19.87 -3.46 -1.78
CA SER A 399 20.81 -4.38 -1.14
C SER A 399 21.51 -3.76 0.06
N VAL A 400 21.94 -2.50 -0.03
CA VAL A 400 22.56 -1.77 1.09
C VAL A 400 21.60 -1.67 2.27
N PHE A 401 20.37 -1.20 2.04
CA PHE A 401 19.37 -1.10 3.11
C PHE A 401 18.97 -2.45 3.68
N THR A 402 18.92 -3.49 2.84
CA THR A 402 18.68 -4.87 3.29
C THR A 402 19.82 -5.37 4.18
N CYS A 403 21.07 -5.18 3.79
CA CYS A 403 22.23 -5.53 4.61
C CYS A 403 22.23 -4.76 5.94
N CYS A 404 21.95 -3.45 5.90
CA CYS A 404 21.80 -2.63 7.11
C CYS A 404 20.69 -3.17 8.01
N PHE A 405 19.55 -3.56 7.46
CA PHE A 405 18.46 -4.15 8.23
C PHE A 405 18.88 -5.47 8.87
N VAL A 406 19.46 -6.40 8.10
CA VAL A 406 19.87 -7.72 8.60
C VAL A 406 20.91 -7.60 9.72
N ILE A 407 21.89 -6.69 9.56
CA ILE A 407 23.01 -6.50 10.50
C ILE A 407 22.61 -5.70 11.74
N PHE A 408 21.90 -4.59 11.59
CA PHE A 408 21.68 -3.65 12.69
C PHE A 408 20.31 -3.84 13.38
N PHE A 409 19.32 -4.43 12.71
CA PHE A 409 18.00 -4.61 13.30
C PHE A 409 18.00 -5.74 14.34
N HIS A 410 17.98 -5.33 15.60
CA HIS A 410 17.78 -6.18 16.76
C HIS A 410 16.65 -5.61 17.59
N THR A 411 15.57 -6.37 17.74
CA THR A 411 14.41 -5.95 18.54
C THR A 411 13.98 -7.07 19.48
N LYS A 412 13.50 -6.68 20.67
CA LYS A 412 12.71 -7.56 21.54
C LYS A 412 11.23 -7.41 21.18
N TYR A 413 10.46 -8.48 21.27
CA TYR A 413 9.02 -8.47 20.97
C TYR A 413 8.23 -7.87 22.15
N ARG A 414 8.19 -6.53 22.21
CA ARG A 414 7.65 -5.81 23.38
C ARG A 414 6.16 -6.05 23.60
N ARG A 415 5.38 -6.19 22.53
CA ARG A 415 3.93 -6.44 22.63
C ARG A 415 3.63 -7.88 23.02
N LEU A 416 4.24 -8.88 22.36
CA LEU A 416 4.12 -10.28 22.78
C LEU A 416 4.55 -10.51 24.24
N ASP A 417 5.64 -9.86 24.68
CA ASP A 417 6.09 -9.94 26.08
C ASP A 417 5.03 -9.35 27.04
N ALA A 418 4.37 -8.25 26.65
CA ALA A 418 3.28 -7.65 27.42
C ALA A 418 2.01 -8.51 27.45
N GLU A 419 1.63 -9.13 26.33
CA GLU A 419 0.50 -10.07 26.24
C GLU A 419 0.74 -11.33 27.10
N ALA A 420 1.98 -11.86 27.10
CA ALA A 420 2.37 -12.99 27.95
C ALA A 420 2.30 -12.66 29.45
N GLN A 421 2.74 -11.47 29.86
CA GLN A 421 2.67 -11.01 31.26
C GLN A 421 1.23 -10.80 31.74
N ALA A 422 0.35 -10.27 30.87
CA ALA A 422 -1.06 -10.08 31.19
C ALA A 422 -1.83 -11.42 31.27
N GLY A 423 -1.54 -12.36 30.36
CA GLY A 423 -2.08 -13.72 30.39
C GLY A 423 -1.64 -14.49 31.64
N GLY A 424 -0.37 -14.37 32.04
CA GLY A 424 0.15 -14.93 33.29
C GLY A 424 -0.58 -14.38 34.53
N LYS A 425 -0.84 -13.07 34.58
CA LYS A 425 -1.62 -12.44 35.66
C LYS A 425 -3.06 -12.96 35.75
N LYS A 426 -3.75 -13.19 34.62
CA LYS A 426 -5.08 -13.81 34.59
C LYS A 426 -5.05 -15.24 35.15
N THR A 427 -4.04 -16.04 34.80
CA THR A 427 -3.86 -17.39 35.37
C THR A 427 -3.60 -17.35 36.88
N THR A 428 -2.75 -16.43 37.36
CA THR A 428 -2.48 -16.28 38.81
C THR A 428 -3.70 -15.84 39.61
N LEU A 429 -4.50 -14.90 39.08
CA LEU A 429 -5.77 -14.47 39.70
C LEU A 429 -6.79 -15.61 39.76
N THR A 430 -6.89 -16.41 38.70
CA THR A 430 -7.79 -17.58 38.67
C THR A 430 -7.35 -18.66 39.67
N THR A 431 -6.05 -18.85 39.87
CA THR A 431 -5.54 -19.76 40.92
C THR A 431 -5.77 -19.23 42.32
N CYS A 432 -5.61 -17.93 42.58
CA CYS A 432 -5.86 -17.33 43.90
C CYS A 432 -7.35 -17.33 44.29
N ASP A 433 -8.27 -17.19 43.32
CA ASP A 433 -9.71 -17.32 43.56
C ASP A 433 -10.15 -18.79 43.75
N SER A 434 -9.40 -19.75 43.19
CA SER A 434 -9.67 -21.18 43.42
C SER A 434 -9.15 -21.70 44.76
N THR A 435 -8.10 -21.09 45.33
CA THR A 435 -7.56 -21.45 46.65
C THR A 435 -8.24 -20.74 47.81
N SER A 436 -8.94 -19.62 47.59
CA SER A 436 -9.71 -18.94 48.64
C SER A 436 -11.07 -19.59 48.92
N ASN A 437 -11.55 -20.50 48.06
CA ASN A 437 -12.84 -21.17 48.18
C ASN A 437 -12.74 -22.61 48.74
N SER A 438 -11.54 -23.08 49.11
CA SER A 438 -11.32 -24.42 49.68
C SER A 438 -11.16 -24.46 51.20
N ASP A 439 -11.16 -23.30 51.88
CA ASP A 439 -11.03 -23.21 53.36
C ASP A 439 -12.36 -22.92 54.10
N GLN A 440 -13.51 -23.08 53.43
CA GLN A 440 -14.82 -23.12 54.07
C GLN A 440 -15.57 -24.42 53.72
N LYS A 441 -15.14 -25.55 54.30
CA LYS A 441 -16.05 -26.63 54.66
C LYS A 441 -15.49 -27.56 55.72
#